data_AF-F8P8S9-F1
#
_entry.id   AF-F8P8S9-F1
#
_cell.length_a   1.000
_cell.length_b   1.000
_cell.length_c   1.000
_cell.angle_alpha   90.00
_cell.angle_beta   90.00
_cell.angle_gamma   90.00
#
_symmetry.space_group_name_H-M   'P 1'
#
loop_
_entity.id
_entity.type
_entity.pdbx_description
1 polymer ?
#
loop_
_entity_poly.entity_id
_entity_poly.type
_entity_poly.pdbx_seq_one_letter_code
_entity_poly.pdbx_strand_id
1 'polypeptide(L)'
;MTTARDTSACPVLTGPNNFQIWKLRIISKLCRENVLQVVTGEELKPSPGKPTSSEDPEITWILKDEKAHEIIQDHISDALLMRTGDLTSSKELFDKLDGTLPIQDHIAKIQTIDSHISGMKLGVDTKLMAFALLQSLPCTPEWQIFQSSVINTIKENKLTFDAVEIQITAEVARQSGKAPD
;
A
#
# COMPACT_ATOMS: atom_id res chain seq x y z
N MET A 1 22.63 32.85 -14.16
CA MET A 1 21.56 31.84 -13.98
C MET A 1 22.21 30.48 -13.81
N THR A 2 22.23 29.96 -12.59
CA THR A 2 22.50 28.53 -12.35
C THR A 2 21.71 28.14 -11.12
N THR A 3 20.43 27.88 -11.31
CA THR A 3 19.59 27.25 -10.30
C THR A 3 20.07 25.81 -10.17
N ALA A 4 20.76 25.51 -9.07
CA ALA A 4 21.02 24.15 -8.66
C ALA A 4 19.67 23.43 -8.63
N ARG A 5 19.56 22.31 -9.35
CA ARG A 5 18.43 21.40 -9.15
C ARG A 5 18.58 20.89 -7.73
N ASP A 6 17.76 21.40 -6.82
CA ASP A 6 17.57 20.79 -5.51
C ASP A 6 17.24 19.32 -5.76
N THR A 7 18.25 18.48 -5.53
CA THR A 7 18.12 17.04 -5.59
C THR A 7 17.27 16.69 -4.40
N SER A 8 15.94 16.73 -4.57
CA SER A 8 15.00 16.33 -3.53
C SER A 8 15.39 14.93 -3.08
N ALA A 9 15.95 14.85 -1.89
CA ALA A 9 16.37 13.63 -1.25
C ALA A 9 15.16 12.69 -1.14
N CYS A 10 15.40 11.39 -1.27
CA CYS A 10 14.36 10.39 -1.05
C CYS A 10 13.95 10.48 0.42
N PRO A 11 12.68 10.78 0.75
CA PRO A 11 12.27 10.95 2.14
C PRO A 11 12.29 9.59 2.87
N VAL A 12 12.25 9.61 4.20
CA VAL A 12 12.02 8.42 5.03
C VAL A 12 10.53 8.19 5.17
N LEU A 13 10.03 6.98 4.91
CA LEU A 13 8.63 6.62 5.12
C LEU A 13 8.34 6.57 6.62
N THR A 14 7.52 7.51 7.08
CA THR A 14 7.07 7.58 8.48
C THR A 14 5.64 7.10 8.63
N GLY A 15 4.88 7.09 7.54
CA GLY A 15 3.50 6.63 7.55
C GLY A 15 2.69 7.07 6.32
N PRO A 16 1.35 7.01 6.43
CA PRO A 16 0.45 7.25 5.30
C PRO A 16 0.56 8.63 4.66
N ASN A 17 0.91 9.64 5.46
CA ASN A 17 0.94 11.05 5.08
C ASN A 17 2.01 11.39 4.04
N ASN A 18 3.13 10.65 4.03
CA ASN A 18 4.21 10.86 3.08
C ASN A 18 4.43 9.67 2.14
N PHE A 19 3.53 8.69 2.17
CA PHE A 19 3.64 7.46 1.38
C PHE A 19 3.72 7.72 -0.14
N GLN A 20 2.84 8.55 -0.70
CA GLN A 20 2.80 8.77 -2.16
C GLN A 20 4.09 9.42 -2.69
N ILE A 21 4.59 10.45 -2.00
CA ILE A 21 5.84 11.10 -2.39
C ILE A 21 7.04 10.18 -2.16
N TRP A 22 7.03 9.39 -1.09
CA TRP A 22 8.02 8.36 -0.84
C TRP A 22 8.05 7.31 -1.96
N LYS A 23 6.89 6.76 -2.33
CA LYS A 23 6.73 5.73 -3.37
C LYS A 23 7.32 6.18 -4.71
N LEU A 24 7.01 7.41 -5.15
CA LEU A 24 7.55 7.94 -6.40
C LEU A 24 9.09 8.07 -6.36
N ARG A 25 9.63 8.50 -5.22
CA ARG A 25 11.08 8.71 -5.04
C ARG A 25 11.83 7.38 -4.94
N ILE A 26 11.28 6.40 -4.23
CA ILE A 26 11.90 5.08 -4.07
C ILE A 26 11.86 4.31 -5.40
N ILE A 27 10.75 4.34 -6.15
CA ILE A 27 10.65 3.76 -7.50
C ILE A 27 11.72 4.38 -8.42
N SER A 28 11.87 5.71 -8.39
CA SER A 28 12.92 6.40 -9.16
C SER A 28 14.34 5.98 -8.77
N LYS A 29 14.57 5.62 -7.50
CA LYS A 29 15.85 5.12 -7.01
C LYS A 29 16.10 3.68 -7.48
N LEU A 30 15.11 2.79 -7.31
CA LEU A 30 15.17 1.40 -7.78
C LEU A 30 15.36 1.30 -9.30
N CYS A 31 14.73 2.18 -10.08
CA CYS A 31 14.97 2.29 -11.53
C CYS A 31 16.43 2.62 -11.86
N ARG A 32 17.00 3.61 -11.16
CA ARG A 32 18.38 4.06 -11.40
C ARG A 32 19.40 2.98 -11.07
N GLU A 33 19.09 2.15 -10.09
CA GLU A 33 19.91 1.03 -9.66
C GLU A 33 19.64 -0.27 -10.44
N ASN A 34 18.71 -0.24 -11.41
CA ASN A 34 18.30 -1.37 -12.25
C ASN A 34 17.78 -2.59 -11.48
N VAL A 35 17.06 -2.35 -10.36
CA VAL A 35 16.49 -3.40 -9.50
C VAL A 35 14.97 -3.31 -9.36
N LEU A 36 14.31 -2.34 -10.01
CA LEU A 36 12.86 -2.17 -9.90
C LEU A 36 12.08 -3.43 -10.32
N GLN A 37 12.52 -4.11 -11.39
CA GLN A 37 11.79 -5.27 -11.94
C GLN A 37 11.74 -6.45 -10.95
N VAL A 38 12.71 -6.56 -10.05
CA VAL A 38 12.71 -7.55 -8.98
C VAL A 38 11.64 -7.20 -7.94
N VAL A 39 11.55 -5.93 -7.56
CA VAL A 39 10.55 -5.41 -6.60
C VAL A 39 9.13 -5.53 -7.14
N THR A 40 8.90 -5.23 -8.42
CA THR A 40 7.57 -5.37 -9.04
C THR A 40 7.21 -6.82 -9.35
N GLY A 41 8.19 -7.73 -9.32
CA GLY A 41 8.05 -9.13 -9.69
C GLY A 41 7.92 -9.38 -11.19
N GLU A 42 8.28 -8.42 -12.05
CA GLU A 42 8.43 -8.63 -13.49
C GLU A 42 9.63 -9.55 -13.79
N GLU A 43 10.69 -9.46 -12.99
CA GLU A 43 11.86 -10.35 -13.05
C GLU A 43 11.65 -11.51 -12.07
N LEU A 44 11.22 -12.67 -12.58
CA LEU A 44 11.00 -13.87 -11.78
C LEU A 44 12.33 -14.53 -11.37
N LYS A 45 12.37 -15.07 -10.15
CA LYS A 45 13.52 -15.86 -9.68
C LYS A 45 13.78 -17.04 -10.64
N PRO A 46 14.99 -17.21 -11.18
CA PRO A 46 15.33 -18.33 -12.04
C PRO A 46 15.13 -19.68 -11.34
N SER A 47 14.72 -20.70 -12.10
CA SER A 47 14.57 -22.06 -11.58
C SER A 47 15.95 -22.73 -11.40
N PRO A 48 16.18 -23.55 -10.36
CA PRO A 48 17.46 -24.21 -10.15
C PRO A 48 17.69 -25.23 -11.26
N GLY A 49 18.49 -24.89 -12.27
CA GLY A 49 18.55 -25.70 -13.48
C GLY A 49 19.59 -25.30 -14.52
N LYS A 50 20.79 -25.86 -14.34
CA LYS A 50 21.93 -25.96 -15.27
C LYS A 50 22.68 -24.65 -15.60
N PRO A 51 23.91 -24.49 -15.10
CA PRO A 51 24.73 -23.32 -15.42
C PRO A 51 25.09 -23.34 -16.90
N THR A 52 24.69 -22.30 -17.62
CA THR A 52 25.19 -22.02 -18.96
C THR A 52 25.85 -20.65 -18.90
N SER A 53 27.19 -20.64 -18.88
CA SER A 53 28.07 -19.47 -18.81
C SER A 53 28.38 -18.91 -17.41
N SER A 54 29.43 -18.08 -17.38
CA SER A 54 30.29 -17.65 -16.26
C SER A 54 29.62 -16.92 -15.08
N GLU A 55 28.33 -16.60 -15.16
CA GLU A 55 27.58 -15.93 -14.11
C GLU A 55 26.28 -16.68 -13.88
N ASP A 56 26.08 -17.15 -12.65
CA ASP A 56 24.87 -17.86 -12.27
C ASP A 56 23.69 -16.86 -12.24
N PRO A 57 22.65 -17.05 -13.07
CA PRO A 57 21.50 -16.16 -13.11
C PRO A 57 20.73 -16.13 -11.78
N GLU A 58 20.75 -17.21 -10.98
CA GLU A 58 20.14 -17.23 -9.65
C GLU A 58 20.90 -16.32 -8.69
N ILE A 59 22.25 -16.38 -8.70
CA ILE A 59 23.10 -15.49 -7.88
C ILE A 59 22.88 -14.03 -8.27
N THR A 60 22.83 -13.74 -9.57
CA THR A 60 22.58 -12.37 -10.06
C THR A 60 21.23 -11.84 -9.59
N TRP A 61 20.18 -12.67 -9.62
CA TRP A 61 18.86 -12.28 -9.14
C TRP A 61 18.85 -12.02 -7.63
N ILE A 62 19.48 -12.89 -6.84
CA ILE A 62 19.58 -12.75 -5.37
C ILE A 62 20.26 -11.43 -5.02
N LEU A 63 21.38 -11.09 -5.67
CA LEU A 63 22.09 -9.83 -5.41
C LEU A 63 21.25 -8.60 -5.75
N LYS A 64 20.40 -8.66 -6.78
CA LYS A 64 19.47 -7.57 -7.11
C LYS A 64 18.37 -7.44 -6.07
N ASP A 65 17.82 -8.56 -5.60
CA ASP A 65 16.77 -8.58 -4.57
C ASP A 65 17.31 -8.02 -3.24
N GLU A 66 18.48 -8.48 -2.79
CA GLU A 66 19.15 -7.95 -1.59
C GLU A 66 19.41 -6.44 -1.71
N LYS A 67 19.94 -5.98 -2.85
CA LYS A 67 20.18 -4.56 -3.09
C LYS A 67 18.88 -3.73 -3.07
N ALA A 68 17.81 -4.24 -3.68
CA ALA A 68 16.51 -3.58 -3.63
C ALA A 68 15.96 -3.52 -2.20
N HIS A 69 16.13 -4.60 -1.44
CA HIS A 69 15.71 -4.72 -0.06
C HIS A 69 16.38 -3.67 0.82
N GLU A 70 17.71 -3.54 0.73
CA GLU A 70 18.50 -2.54 1.45
C GLU A 70 18.07 -1.12 1.09
N ILE A 71 17.88 -0.82 -0.21
CA ILE A 71 17.42 0.51 -0.66
C ILE A 71 16.09 0.88 0.00
N ILE A 72 15.15 -0.06 0.09
CA ILE A 72 13.84 0.18 0.72
C ILE A 72 14.01 0.37 2.23
N GLN A 73 14.77 -0.51 2.91
CA GLN A 73 15.00 -0.43 4.35
C GLN A 73 15.66 0.89 4.77
N ASP A 74 16.63 1.40 4.00
CA ASP A 74 17.30 2.68 4.26
C ASP A 74 16.33 3.88 4.24
N HIS A 75 15.16 3.71 3.63
CA HIS A 75 14.19 4.79 3.43
C HIS A 75 12.88 4.54 4.16
N ILE A 76 12.84 3.65 5.15
CA ILE A 76 11.71 3.51 6.08
C ILE A 76 12.14 3.87 7.50
N SER A 77 11.18 4.32 8.32
CA SER A 77 11.44 4.58 9.74
C SER A 77 11.71 3.29 10.53
N ASP A 78 12.46 3.41 11.63
CA ASP A 78 12.76 2.29 12.53
C ASP A 78 11.50 1.55 13.00
N ALA A 79 10.39 2.28 13.22
CA ALA A 79 9.11 1.69 13.62
C ALA A 79 8.55 0.74 12.54
N LEU A 80 8.69 1.10 11.26
CA LEU A 80 8.29 0.24 10.14
C LEU A 80 9.30 -0.89 9.94
N LEU A 81 10.59 -0.62 10.09
CA LEU A 81 11.66 -1.61 10.00
C LEU A 81 11.47 -2.74 11.03
N MET A 82 11.13 -2.40 12.27
CA MET A 82 10.79 -3.39 13.30
C MET A 82 9.59 -4.27 12.93
N ARG A 83 8.63 -3.73 12.16
CA ARG A 83 7.42 -4.45 11.75
C ARG A 83 7.64 -5.35 10.53
N THR A 84 8.63 -5.04 9.70
CA THR A 84 8.92 -5.76 8.45
C THR A 84 10.24 -6.52 8.49
N GLY A 85 10.86 -6.65 9.66
CA GLY A 85 12.19 -7.25 9.83
C GLY A 85 12.25 -8.75 9.56
N ASP A 86 11.10 -9.43 9.50
CA ASP A 86 10.97 -10.84 9.14
C ASP A 86 10.90 -11.08 7.61
N LEU A 87 10.63 -10.03 6.83
CA LEU A 87 10.56 -10.10 5.38
C LEU A 87 11.96 -10.09 4.80
N THR A 88 12.27 -11.09 3.96
CA THR A 88 13.60 -11.24 3.32
C THR A 88 13.58 -10.86 1.85
N SER A 89 12.40 -10.80 1.21
CA SER A 89 12.25 -10.39 -0.19
C SER A 89 11.93 -8.90 -0.30
N SER A 90 12.61 -8.23 -1.23
CA SER A 90 12.35 -6.82 -1.52
C SER A 90 10.93 -6.58 -2.03
N LYS A 91 10.38 -7.54 -2.79
CA LYS A 91 9.00 -7.52 -3.27
C LYS A 91 8.01 -7.60 -2.12
N GLU A 92 8.15 -8.59 -1.23
CA GLU A 92 7.25 -8.74 -0.08
C GLU A 92 7.32 -7.51 0.84
N LEU A 93 8.52 -6.99 1.07
CA LEU A 93 8.73 -5.76 1.82
C LEU A 93 8.00 -4.58 1.15
N PHE A 94 8.20 -4.39 -0.17
CA PHE A 94 7.56 -3.32 -0.90
C PHE A 94 6.05 -3.46 -0.96
N ASP A 95 5.50 -4.65 -1.19
CA ASP A 95 4.05 -4.90 -1.20
C ASP A 95 3.43 -4.68 0.19
N LYS A 96 4.17 -5.01 1.26
CA LYS A 96 3.73 -4.76 2.63
C LYS A 96 3.66 -3.26 2.96
N LEU A 97 4.61 -2.48 2.45
CA LEU A 97 4.72 -1.03 2.66
C LEU A 97 3.83 -0.24 1.70
N ASP A 98 3.74 -0.67 0.44
CA ASP A 98 2.81 -0.19 -0.58
C ASP A 98 1.39 -0.58 -0.27
N GLY A 99 1.23 -1.55 0.63
CA GLY A 99 -0.01 -2.00 1.21
C GLY A 99 -1.01 -0.88 1.13
N THR A 100 -1.96 -1.04 0.22
CA THR A 100 -3.32 -0.49 0.27
C THR A 100 -3.49 -0.01 1.69
N LEU A 101 -3.29 1.29 1.98
CA LEU A 101 -3.30 1.78 3.36
C LEU A 101 -4.53 1.14 3.94
N PRO A 102 -4.40 0.17 4.88
CA PRO A 102 -5.40 -0.87 4.97
C PRO A 102 -6.66 -0.10 5.18
N ILE A 103 -7.66 -0.36 4.36
CA ILE A 103 -8.87 0.45 4.37
C ILE A 103 -9.37 0.64 5.82
N GLN A 104 -9.01 -0.32 6.70
CA GLN A 104 -8.97 -0.30 8.16
C GLN A 104 -8.29 0.89 8.83
N ASP A 105 -7.06 1.29 8.49
CA ASP A 105 -6.42 2.52 9.00
C ASP A 105 -7.21 3.77 8.61
N HIS A 106 -7.82 3.78 7.42
CA HIS A 106 -8.69 4.87 6.99
C HIS A 106 -10.03 4.86 7.75
N ILE A 107 -10.64 3.68 7.93
CA ILE A 107 -11.83 3.45 8.74
C ILE A 107 -11.59 3.87 10.20
N ALA A 108 -10.47 3.46 10.79
CA ALA A 108 -10.07 3.78 12.15
C ALA A 108 -9.87 5.29 12.35
N LYS A 109 -9.34 5.99 11.33
CA LYS A 109 -9.28 7.47 11.35
C LYS A 109 -10.67 8.09 11.35
N ILE A 110 -11.61 7.59 10.53
CA ILE A 110 -13.00 8.07 10.52
C ILE A 110 -13.68 7.80 11.88
N GLN A 111 -13.49 6.61 12.48
CA GLN A 111 -13.99 6.28 13.81
C GLN A 111 -13.40 7.19 14.91
N THR A 112 -12.12 7.53 14.80
CA THR A 112 -11.45 8.47 15.72
C THR A 112 -12.02 9.88 15.60
N ILE A 113 -12.28 10.35 14.38
CA ILE A 113 -12.92 11.64 14.11
C ILE A 113 -14.32 11.67 14.73
N ASP A 114 -15.12 10.62 14.53
CA ASP A 114 -16.45 10.52 15.13
C ASP A 114 -16.40 10.54 16.66
N SER A 115 -15.48 9.78 17.25
CA SER A 115 -15.28 9.76 18.71
C SER A 115 -14.93 11.15 19.26
N HIS A 116 -14.10 11.92 18.55
CA HIS A 116 -13.78 13.29 18.93
C HIS A 116 -14.98 14.24 18.79
N ILE A 117 -15.72 14.16 17.68
CA ILE A 117 -16.89 15.01 17.43
C ILE A 117 -18.01 14.71 18.44
N SER A 118 -18.23 13.44 18.77
CA SER A 118 -19.15 12.98 19.82
C SER A 118 -18.73 13.49 21.20
N GLY A 119 -17.42 13.49 21.50
CA GLY A 119 -16.86 14.12 22.70
C GLY A 119 -17.13 15.63 22.78
N MET A 120 -17.24 16.31 21.63
CA MET A 120 -17.66 17.71 21.52
C MET A 120 -19.19 17.91 21.59
N LYS A 121 -19.96 16.85 21.86
CA LYS A 121 -21.44 16.82 21.86
C LYS A 121 -22.06 17.19 20.51
N LEU A 122 -21.29 17.05 19.44
CA LEU A 122 -21.78 17.14 18.08
C LEU A 122 -22.07 15.69 17.66
N GLY A 123 -23.35 15.36 17.44
CA GLY A 123 -23.69 14.05 16.87
C GLY A 123 -23.46 14.08 15.37
N VAL A 124 -22.66 13.17 14.82
CA VAL A 124 -22.61 12.95 13.37
C VAL A 124 -23.66 11.92 12.99
N ASP A 125 -24.43 12.21 11.95
CA ASP A 125 -25.41 11.24 11.44
C ASP A 125 -24.69 10.00 10.89
N THR A 126 -25.11 8.81 11.33
CA THR A 126 -24.48 7.54 10.97
C THR A 126 -24.54 7.25 9.47
N LYS A 127 -25.53 7.78 8.74
CA LYS A 127 -25.61 7.63 7.27
C LYS A 127 -24.61 8.55 6.58
N LEU A 128 -24.43 9.77 7.09
CA LEU A 128 -23.38 10.68 6.60
C LEU A 128 -21.99 10.08 6.80
N MET A 129 -21.73 9.44 7.94
CA MET A 129 -20.47 8.72 8.16
C MET A 129 -20.29 7.56 7.19
N ALA A 130 -21.33 6.75 6.98
CA ALA A 130 -21.29 5.63 6.04
C ALA A 130 -21.03 6.11 4.60
N PHE A 131 -21.66 7.21 4.20
CA PHE A 131 -21.44 7.81 2.89
C PHE A 131 -20.03 8.41 2.76
N ALA A 132 -19.54 9.12 3.78
CA ALA A 132 -18.18 9.65 3.81
C ALA A 132 -17.13 8.53 3.71
N LEU A 133 -17.36 7.41 4.40
CA LEU A 133 -16.50 6.23 4.30
C LEU A 133 -16.54 5.64 2.87
N LEU A 134 -17.72 5.47 2.28
CA LEU A 134 -17.84 5.01 0.89
C LEU A 134 -17.12 5.92 -0.09
N GLN A 135 -17.27 7.24 0.03
CA GLN A 135 -16.63 8.20 -0.87
C GLN A 135 -15.11 8.33 -0.66
N SER A 136 -14.60 7.84 0.47
CA SER A 136 -13.17 7.85 0.78
C SER A 136 -12.38 6.67 0.19
N LEU A 137 -13.08 5.71 -0.43
CA LEU A 137 -12.45 4.53 -1.02
C LEU A 137 -11.52 4.91 -2.20
N PRO A 138 -10.50 4.09 -2.49
CA PRO A 138 -9.60 4.34 -3.61
C PRO A 138 -10.35 4.52 -4.94
N CYS A 139 -9.90 5.46 -5.77
CA CYS A 139 -10.50 5.72 -7.07
C CYS A 139 -9.99 4.73 -8.14
N THR A 140 -10.10 3.43 -7.87
CA THR A 140 -9.75 2.36 -8.82
C THR A 140 -11.02 1.72 -9.39
N PRO A 141 -10.99 1.10 -10.60
CA PRO A 141 -12.17 0.50 -11.20
C PRO A 141 -12.89 -0.51 -10.29
N GLU A 142 -12.14 -1.32 -9.54
CA GLU A 142 -12.67 -2.33 -8.62
C GLU A 142 -13.49 -1.70 -7.50
N TRP A 143 -12.94 -0.65 -6.88
CA TRP A 143 -13.59 0.10 -5.80
C TRP A 143 -14.76 0.94 -6.30
N GLN A 144 -14.71 1.46 -7.53
CA GLN A 144 -15.84 2.17 -8.15
C GLN A 144 -17.02 1.23 -8.44
N ILE A 145 -16.75 0.01 -8.91
CA ILE A 145 -17.77 -1.03 -9.09
C ILE A 145 -18.36 -1.43 -7.74
N PHE A 146 -17.52 -1.61 -6.72
CA PHE A 146 -17.98 -1.89 -5.36
C PHE A 146 -18.86 -0.76 -4.81
N GLN A 147 -18.41 0.50 -4.86
CA GLN A 147 -19.21 1.67 -4.45
C GLN A 147 -20.58 1.69 -5.12
N SER A 148 -20.62 1.51 -6.45
CA SER A 148 -21.86 1.49 -7.22
C SER A 148 -22.77 0.33 -6.80
N SER A 149 -22.21 -0.85 -6.52
CA SER A 149 -22.94 -2.01 -6.02
C SER A 149 -23.55 -1.74 -4.65
N VAL A 150 -22.77 -1.17 -3.72
CA VAL A 150 -23.24 -0.86 -2.36
C VAL A 150 -24.37 0.17 -2.39
N ILE A 151 -24.21 1.24 -3.17
CA ILE A 151 -25.23 2.30 -3.33
C ILE A 151 -26.53 1.75 -3.92
N ASN A 152 -26.43 0.84 -4.89
CA ASN A 152 -27.61 0.26 -5.54
C ASN A 152 -28.31 -0.84 -4.71
N THR A 153 -27.59 -1.48 -3.79
CA THR A 153 -28.09 -2.65 -3.05
C THR A 153 -28.64 -2.27 -1.67
N ILE A 154 -28.04 -1.29 -1.00
CA ILE A 154 -28.47 -0.86 0.34
C ILE A 154 -29.62 0.12 0.20
N LYS A 155 -30.79 -0.21 0.76
CA LYS A 155 -31.89 0.76 0.90
C LYS A 155 -31.43 1.91 1.80
N GLU A 156 -31.78 3.14 1.45
CA GLU A 156 -31.38 4.39 2.12
C GLU A 156 -31.66 4.42 3.64
N ASN A 157 -32.59 3.61 4.13
CA ASN A 157 -32.91 3.47 5.55
C ASN A 157 -32.06 2.44 6.32
N LYS A 158 -31.22 1.66 5.64
CA LYS A 158 -30.35 0.63 6.23
C LYS A 158 -28.85 0.94 6.13
N LEU A 159 -28.49 2.08 5.52
CA LEU A 159 -27.10 2.49 5.40
C LEU A 159 -26.57 2.94 6.77
N THR A 160 -25.74 2.12 7.39
CA THR A 160 -25.02 2.46 8.63
C THR A 160 -23.52 2.31 8.40
N PHE A 161 -22.73 3.00 9.23
CA PHE A 161 -21.27 2.94 9.16
C PHE A 161 -20.78 1.49 9.33
N ASP A 162 -21.27 0.79 10.35
CA ASP A 162 -20.94 -0.62 10.61
C ASP A 162 -21.26 -1.53 9.42
N ALA A 163 -22.40 -1.32 8.74
CA ALA A 163 -22.77 -2.13 7.59
C ALA A 163 -21.80 -1.93 6.41
N VAL A 164 -21.36 -0.70 6.19
CA VAL A 164 -20.37 -0.35 5.16
C VAL A 164 -18.99 -0.89 5.53
N GLU A 165 -18.57 -0.76 6.78
CA GLU A 165 -17.30 -1.29 7.29
C GLU A 165 -17.21 -2.82 7.14
N ILE A 166 -18.29 -3.54 7.47
CA ILE A 166 -18.37 -5.00 7.28
C ILE A 166 -18.20 -5.38 5.81
N GLN A 167 -18.88 -4.69 4.89
CA GLN A 167 -18.80 -4.97 3.46
C GLN A 167 -17.43 -4.65 2.89
N ILE A 168 -16.83 -3.54 3.28
CA ILE A 168 -15.47 -3.16 2.92
C ILE A 168 -14.47 -4.22 3.41
N THR A 169 -14.61 -4.69 4.64
CA THR A 169 -13.72 -5.71 5.22
C THR A 169 -13.81 -7.03 4.46
N ALA A 170 -15.03 -7.46 4.12
CA ALA A 170 -15.26 -8.64 3.30
C ALA A 170 -14.68 -8.48 1.88
N GLU A 171 -14.80 -7.30 1.29
CA GLU A 171 -14.26 -6.97 -0.03
C GLU A 171 -12.73 -7.02 -0.04
N VAL A 172 -12.08 -6.44 0.97
CA VAL A 172 -10.62 -6.52 1.12
C VAL A 172 -10.16 -7.97 1.26
N ALA A 173 -10.85 -8.78 2.09
CA ALA A 173 -10.53 -10.20 2.23
C ALA A 173 -10.67 -10.94 0.88
N ARG A 174 -11.72 -10.65 0.11
CA ARG A 174 -11.94 -11.22 -1.23
C ARG A 174 -10.84 -10.85 -2.23
N GLN A 175 -10.39 -9.59 -2.21
CA GLN A 175 -9.31 -9.12 -3.08
C GLN A 175 -7.96 -9.74 -2.70
N SER A 176 -7.69 -9.93 -1.41
CA SER A 176 -6.45 -10.56 -0.92
C SER A 176 -6.36 -12.07 -1.24
N GLY A 177 -7.50 -12.74 -1.45
CA GLY A 177 -7.55 -14.16 -1.82
C GLY A 177 -7.34 -14.44 -3.32
N LYS A 178 -7.28 -13.41 -4.17
CA LYS A 178 -6.88 -13.54 -5.57
C LYS A 178 -5.36 -13.37 -5.69
N ALA A 179 -4.61 -14.41 -5.34
CA ALA A 179 -3.22 -14.52 -5.79
C ALA A 179 -3.20 -14.71 -7.33
N PRO A 180 -2.19 -14.18 -8.05
CA PRO A 180 -2.18 -14.22 -9.51
C PRO A 180 -1.84 -15.62 -10.03
N ASP A 181 -2.61 -16.08 -11.03
CA ASP A 181 -2.21 -17.14 -11.97
C ASP A 181 -1.05 -16.66 -12.86
#